data_AF-A0AAW9JQZ5-F1
#
_entry.id   AF-A0AAW9JQZ5-F1
#
_cell.length_a   1.000
_cell.length_b   1.000
_cell.length_c   1.000
_cell.angle_alpha   90.00
_cell.angle_beta   90.00
_cell.angle_gamma   90.00
#
_symmetry.space_group_name_H-M   'P 1'
#
loop_
_entity.id
_entity.type
_entity.pdbx_description
1 polymer ?
#
loop_
_entity_poly.entity_id
_entity_poly.type
_entity_poly.pdbx_seq_one_letter_code
_entity_poly.pdbx_strand_id
1 'polypeptide(L)'
;MIDMDTAIDYMYGLREKNIRYSMDYSRTGVDGTGDCSGTVYASLRKAGASDAGWVVNTDSMHDWLVKNGFRLIAHNKEWNAKRGDIVIFGEKGKSGGVAGHVVIFISNTQIIHCTWKSDSVNGVFVENEATACPYSMGWYVYRLDQKNSSSHPKISVQVSKPAADIQWISEKWHFVTNIPIYLRTAPTVQSDKIALLGTGSYIQYDAYGYKDGYVWLRQPRADGTYGYLASGECVGHRRTSYWGNFD
;
A
#
# COMPACT_ATOMS: atom_id res chain seq x y z
N MET A 1 -15.00 1.22 9.02
CA MET A 1 -14.28 2.21 8.19
C MET A 1 -13.40 1.41 7.24
N ILE A 2 -13.27 1.84 5.99
CA ILE A 2 -12.42 1.14 5.02
C ILE A 2 -10.95 1.36 5.38
N ASP A 3 -10.18 0.27 5.45
CA ASP A 3 -8.74 0.31 5.66
C ASP A 3 -7.99 0.14 4.34
N MET A 4 -7.42 1.23 3.82
CA MET A 4 -6.72 1.21 2.55
C MET A 4 -5.45 0.36 2.58
N ASP A 5 -4.81 0.16 3.73
CA ASP A 5 -3.65 -0.73 3.82
C ASP A 5 -4.07 -2.19 3.66
N THR A 6 -5.16 -2.60 4.31
CA THR A 6 -5.77 -3.93 4.09
C THR A 6 -6.14 -4.15 2.61
N ALA A 7 -6.65 -3.13 1.90
CA ALA A 7 -6.95 -3.26 0.47
C ALA A 7 -5.67 -3.45 -0.36
N ILE A 8 -4.64 -2.65 -0.09
CA ILE A 8 -3.36 -2.74 -0.80
C ILE A 8 -2.68 -4.09 -0.53
N ASP A 9 -2.70 -4.60 0.70
CA ASP A 9 -2.17 -5.92 1.06
C ASP A 9 -2.88 -7.05 0.32
N TYR A 10 -4.20 -6.94 0.18
CA TYR A 10 -4.96 -7.92 -0.57
C TYR A 10 -4.49 -7.98 -2.02
N MET A 11 -4.23 -6.84 -2.65
CA MET A 11 -3.65 -6.78 -3.99
C MET A 11 -2.25 -7.40 -4.06
N TYR A 12 -1.39 -7.17 -3.06
CA TYR A 12 -0.11 -7.87 -2.96
C TYR A 12 -0.28 -9.38 -2.82
N GLY A 13 -1.25 -9.85 -2.04
CA GLY A 13 -1.57 -11.27 -1.91
C GLY A 13 -2.04 -11.90 -3.24
N LEU A 14 -2.80 -11.16 -4.05
CA LEU A 14 -3.16 -11.59 -5.41
C LEU A 14 -1.93 -11.68 -6.33
N ARG A 15 -1.01 -10.73 -6.23
CA ARG A 15 0.26 -10.76 -6.97
C ARG A 15 1.09 -11.99 -6.61
N GLU A 16 1.22 -12.30 -5.33
CA GLU A 16 2.01 -13.46 -4.86
C GLU A 16 1.41 -14.80 -5.30
N LYS A 17 0.10 -14.85 -5.48
CA LYS A 17 -0.61 -16.00 -6.03
C LYS A 17 -0.46 -16.12 -7.55
N ASN A 18 0.20 -15.18 -8.21
CA ASN A 18 0.38 -15.12 -9.66
C ASN A 18 -0.96 -15.25 -10.41
N ILE A 19 -1.99 -14.54 -9.94
CA ILE A 19 -3.28 -14.54 -10.64
C ILE A 19 -3.11 -13.99 -12.06
N ARG A 20 -3.91 -14.49 -13.00
CA ARG A 20 -3.89 -14.05 -14.40
C ARG A 20 -4.97 -13.01 -14.65
N TYR A 21 -4.71 -12.06 -15.55
CA TYR A 21 -5.76 -11.13 -15.97
C TYR A 21 -6.86 -11.86 -16.76
N SER A 22 -8.13 -11.71 -16.39
CA SER A 22 -9.30 -12.11 -17.18
C SER A 22 -10.56 -11.37 -16.75
N MET A 23 -11.39 -11.02 -17.73
CA MET A 23 -12.73 -10.45 -17.54
C MET A 23 -13.86 -11.50 -17.60
N ASP A 24 -13.57 -12.72 -18.06
CA ASP A 24 -14.58 -13.76 -18.36
C ASP A 24 -14.85 -14.72 -17.20
N TYR A 25 -14.00 -14.67 -16.17
CA TYR A 25 -14.00 -15.62 -15.05
C TYR A 25 -14.30 -14.89 -13.73
N SER A 26 -13.64 -15.24 -12.62
CA SER A 26 -13.91 -14.67 -11.29
C SER A 26 -13.90 -13.14 -11.24
N ARG A 27 -13.01 -12.48 -12.00
CA ARG A 27 -12.71 -11.04 -11.95
C ARG A 27 -12.11 -10.56 -10.60
N THR A 28 -12.29 -11.31 -9.50
CA THR A 28 -11.90 -10.94 -8.13
C THR A 28 -10.64 -11.64 -7.62
N GLY A 29 -10.05 -12.56 -8.39
CA GLY A 29 -8.87 -13.33 -7.99
C GLY A 29 -9.16 -14.63 -7.23
N VAL A 30 -10.42 -15.06 -7.10
CA VAL A 30 -10.75 -16.24 -6.26
C VAL A 30 -10.45 -17.57 -6.95
N ASP A 31 -10.50 -17.63 -8.27
CA ASP A 31 -10.18 -18.80 -9.09
C ASP A 31 -8.78 -18.71 -9.73
N GLY A 32 -7.96 -17.77 -9.28
CA GLY A 32 -6.68 -17.46 -9.90
C GLY A 32 -6.78 -16.48 -11.08
N THR A 33 -7.94 -15.90 -11.36
CA THR A 33 -8.13 -14.87 -12.38
C THR A 33 -8.78 -13.60 -11.85
N GLY A 34 -8.41 -12.44 -12.40
CA GLY A 34 -9.02 -11.17 -12.03
C GLY A 34 -8.90 -10.09 -13.10
N ASP A 35 -9.67 -9.01 -12.99
CA ASP A 35 -9.46 -7.82 -13.82
C ASP A 35 -9.20 -6.57 -12.98
N CYS A 36 -8.91 -5.44 -13.63
CA CYS A 36 -8.56 -4.20 -12.96
C CYS A 36 -9.62 -3.77 -11.93
N SER A 37 -10.88 -3.71 -12.35
CA SER A 37 -12.00 -3.28 -11.50
C SER A 37 -12.41 -4.33 -10.47
N GLY A 38 -12.40 -5.61 -10.83
CA GLY A 38 -12.82 -6.71 -9.96
C GLY A 38 -11.82 -7.00 -8.84
N THR A 39 -10.52 -6.89 -9.11
CA THR A 39 -9.48 -7.03 -8.08
C THR A 39 -9.48 -5.84 -7.10
N VAL A 40 -9.69 -4.62 -7.59
CA VAL A 40 -9.88 -3.42 -6.75
C VAL A 40 -11.18 -3.51 -5.94
N TYR A 41 -12.27 -4.01 -6.53
CA TYR A 41 -13.51 -4.29 -5.79
C TYR A 41 -13.28 -5.29 -4.65
N ALA A 42 -12.66 -6.43 -4.96
CA ALA A 42 -12.39 -7.48 -3.97
C ALA A 42 -11.47 -6.99 -2.84
N SER A 43 -10.44 -6.20 -3.16
CA SER A 43 -9.52 -5.65 -2.18
C SER A 43 -10.21 -4.66 -1.23
N LEU A 44 -11.05 -3.78 -1.76
CA LEU A 44 -11.83 -2.84 -0.97
C LEU A 44 -12.91 -3.53 -0.13
N ARG A 45 -13.56 -4.59 -0.66
CA ARG A 45 -14.47 -5.45 0.13
C ARG A 45 -13.74 -6.10 1.30
N LYS A 46 -12.52 -6.61 1.07
CA LYS A 46 -11.67 -7.18 2.13
C LYS A 46 -11.31 -6.13 3.19
N ALA A 47 -11.14 -4.88 2.77
CA ALA A 47 -10.89 -3.73 3.62
C ALA A 47 -12.13 -3.14 4.32
N GLY A 48 -13.32 -3.71 4.12
CA GLY A 48 -14.55 -3.29 4.79
C GLY A 48 -15.46 -2.37 3.98
N ALA A 49 -15.27 -2.25 2.66
CA ALA A 49 -16.25 -1.61 1.78
C ALA A 49 -17.54 -2.45 1.71
N SER A 50 -18.68 -1.83 1.44
CA SER A 50 -19.99 -2.46 1.33
C SER A 50 -20.10 -3.41 0.13
N ASP A 51 -20.94 -4.44 0.23
CA ASP A 51 -21.26 -5.27 -0.92
C ASP A 51 -22.04 -4.47 -1.96
N ALA A 52 -21.65 -4.57 -3.23
CA ALA A 52 -22.42 -4.02 -4.33
C ALA A 52 -23.55 -4.96 -4.79
N GLY A 53 -23.50 -6.25 -4.42
CA GLY A 53 -24.38 -7.30 -4.94
C GLY A 53 -23.88 -7.94 -6.23
N TRP A 54 -22.89 -7.34 -6.89
CA TRP A 54 -22.17 -7.87 -8.05
C TRP A 54 -20.74 -7.32 -8.08
N VAL A 55 -19.86 -7.90 -8.91
CA VAL A 55 -18.51 -7.38 -9.11
C VAL A 55 -18.58 -6.12 -9.97
N VAL A 56 -18.32 -4.95 -9.37
CA VAL A 56 -18.38 -3.67 -10.09
C VAL A 56 -17.37 -3.64 -11.24
N ASN A 57 -17.71 -2.89 -12.28
CA ASN A 57 -16.86 -2.57 -13.41
C ASN A 57 -16.45 -1.10 -13.36
N THR A 58 -15.68 -0.64 -14.35
CA THR A 58 -15.16 0.73 -14.39
C THR A 58 -16.26 1.80 -14.31
N ASP A 59 -17.39 1.61 -15.01
CA ASP A 59 -18.51 2.57 -14.99
C ASP A 59 -19.24 2.59 -13.63
N SER A 60 -19.52 1.41 -13.06
CA SER A 60 -20.26 1.28 -11.79
C SER A 60 -19.43 1.56 -10.54
N MET A 61 -18.10 1.48 -10.64
CA MET A 61 -17.20 1.70 -9.51
C MET A 61 -17.26 3.13 -8.98
N HIS A 62 -17.48 4.14 -9.85
CA HIS A 62 -17.57 5.54 -9.44
C HIS A 62 -18.60 5.76 -8.32
N ASP A 63 -19.84 5.34 -8.56
CA ASP A 63 -20.93 5.55 -7.60
C ASP A 63 -20.77 4.65 -6.37
N TRP A 64 -20.22 3.45 -6.55
CA TRP A 64 -19.93 2.55 -5.44
C TRP A 64 -18.84 3.09 -4.51
N LEU A 65 -17.79 3.73 -5.03
CA LEU A 65 -16.77 4.40 -4.23
C LEU A 65 -17.37 5.54 -3.41
N VAL A 66 -18.23 6.37 -4.01
CA VAL A 66 -18.91 7.47 -3.30
C VAL A 66 -19.78 6.93 -2.16
N LYS A 67 -20.57 5.86 -2.41
CA LYS A 67 -21.35 5.18 -1.37
C LYS A 67 -20.50 4.65 -0.22
N ASN A 68 -19.24 4.34 -0.50
CA ASN A 68 -18.26 3.83 0.45
C ASN A 68 -17.41 4.93 1.10
N GLY A 69 -17.80 6.20 0.95
CA GLY A 69 -17.15 7.32 1.63
C GLY A 69 -15.91 7.87 0.92
N PHE A 70 -15.67 7.46 -0.33
CA PHE A 70 -14.67 8.14 -1.16
C PHE A 70 -15.25 9.41 -1.76
N ARG A 71 -14.42 10.44 -1.90
CA ARG A 71 -14.74 11.66 -2.63
C ARG A 71 -13.92 11.75 -3.90
N LEU A 72 -14.54 12.25 -4.97
CA LEU A 72 -13.82 12.66 -6.19
C LEU A 72 -13.01 13.91 -5.86
N ILE A 73 -11.68 13.81 -5.93
CA ILE A 73 -10.76 14.93 -5.62
C ILE A 73 -10.17 15.59 -6.88
N ALA A 74 -10.14 14.88 -8.00
CA ALA A 74 -9.67 15.39 -9.28
C ALA A 74 -10.35 14.66 -10.44
N HIS A 75 -10.56 15.37 -11.54
CA HIS A 75 -11.02 14.84 -12.82
C HIS A 75 -10.26 15.57 -13.93
N ASN A 76 -9.50 14.85 -14.75
CA ASN A 76 -8.63 15.38 -15.82
C ASN A 76 -7.76 16.57 -15.37
N LYS A 77 -7.30 16.51 -14.12
CA LYS A 77 -6.49 17.54 -13.48
C LYS A 77 -5.41 16.87 -12.64
N GLU A 78 -4.26 17.54 -12.55
CA GLU A 78 -3.18 17.15 -11.66
C GLU A 78 -3.67 17.08 -10.20
N TRP A 79 -3.08 16.18 -9.43
CA TRP A 79 -3.33 16.08 -8.01
C TRP A 79 -2.06 15.63 -7.28
N ASN A 80 -1.97 15.96 -6.00
CA ASN A 80 -0.93 15.39 -5.14
C ASN A 80 -1.32 13.96 -4.77
N ALA A 81 -0.76 13.00 -5.50
CA ALA A 81 -1.01 11.58 -5.33
C ALA A 81 -0.63 11.08 -3.94
N LYS A 82 -1.51 10.27 -3.35
CA LYS A 82 -1.31 9.67 -2.04
C LYS A 82 -1.61 8.19 -2.10
N ARG A 83 -0.94 7.45 -1.23
CA ARG A 83 -1.29 6.07 -0.92
C ARG A 83 -2.78 5.97 -0.58
N GLY A 84 -3.47 5.03 -1.21
CA GLY A 84 -4.90 4.80 -1.08
C GLY A 84 -5.77 5.63 -2.04
N ASP A 85 -5.21 6.45 -2.92
CA ASP A 85 -5.99 7.01 -4.02
C ASP A 85 -6.38 5.89 -4.99
N ILE A 86 -7.64 5.89 -5.39
CA ILE A 86 -8.15 5.01 -6.45
C ILE A 86 -8.33 5.88 -7.68
N VAL A 87 -7.71 5.48 -8.79
CA VAL A 87 -7.85 6.20 -10.05
C VAL A 87 -8.55 5.32 -11.06
N ILE A 88 -9.59 5.88 -11.65
CA ILE A 88 -10.39 5.27 -12.71
C ILE A 88 -10.10 6.01 -14.01
N PHE A 89 -9.61 5.29 -15.01
CA PHE A 89 -9.32 5.78 -16.36
C PHE A 89 -10.44 5.44 -17.33
N GLY A 90 -10.71 6.35 -18.25
CA GLY A 90 -11.81 6.27 -19.21
C GLY A 90 -13.00 7.14 -18.82
N GLU A 91 -13.78 7.55 -19.82
CA GLU A 91 -14.94 8.41 -19.62
C GLU A 91 -16.09 7.67 -18.94
N LYS A 92 -16.63 8.27 -17.87
CA LYS A 92 -17.73 7.70 -17.07
C LYS A 92 -18.94 7.41 -17.97
N GLY A 93 -19.42 6.16 -17.96
CA GLY A 93 -20.58 5.72 -18.72
C GLY A 93 -20.31 5.44 -20.21
N LYS A 94 -19.05 5.53 -20.64
CA LYS A 94 -18.62 5.21 -22.01
C LYS A 94 -17.63 4.05 -22.08
N SER A 95 -17.21 3.49 -20.94
CA SER A 95 -16.22 2.40 -20.94
C SER A 95 -16.83 1.05 -21.35
N GLY A 96 -18.15 0.89 -21.29
CA GLY A 96 -18.84 -0.35 -21.65
C GLY A 96 -18.39 -1.54 -20.78
N GLY A 97 -17.77 -1.27 -19.63
CA GLY A 97 -17.17 -2.27 -18.75
C GLY A 97 -15.82 -2.84 -19.18
N VAL A 98 -15.29 -2.51 -20.37
CA VAL A 98 -14.07 -3.13 -20.94
C VAL A 98 -12.99 -2.12 -21.38
N ALA A 99 -13.37 -0.87 -21.66
CA ALA A 99 -12.48 0.14 -22.25
C ALA A 99 -11.88 1.11 -21.22
N GLY A 100 -11.98 0.80 -19.93
CA GLY A 100 -11.45 1.63 -18.85
C GLY A 100 -10.49 0.86 -17.96
N HIS A 101 -9.74 1.56 -17.11
CA HIS A 101 -8.73 0.95 -16.25
C HIS A 101 -8.84 1.45 -14.81
N VAL A 102 -8.47 0.63 -13.84
CA VAL A 102 -8.55 0.98 -12.42
C VAL A 102 -7.24 0.62 -11.72
N VAL A 103 -6.71 1.56 -10.94
CA VAL A 103 -5.48 1.38 -10.17
C VAL A 103 -5.64 1.90 -8.74
N ILE A 104 -4.83 1.37 -7.82
CA ILE A 104 -4.65 1.92 -6.46
C ILE A 104 -3.24 2.51 -6.38
N PHE A 105 -3.12 3.77 -6.01
CA PHE A 105 -1.83 4.38 -5.68
C PHE A 105 -1.33 3.85 -4.34
N ILE A 106 -0.09 3.38 -4.30
CA ILE A 106 0.56 2.88 -3.07
C ILE A 106 1.62 3.87 -2.53
N SER A 107 1.99 4.85 -3.35
CA SER A 107 2.79 6.04 -3.01
C SER A 107 2.37 7.21 -3.92
N ASN A 108 3.17 8.28 -3.99
CA ASN A 108 2.94 9.37 -4.95
C ASN A 108 3.35 9.02 -6.39
N THR A 109 4.11 7.95 -6.61
CA THR A 109 4.65 7.58 -7.94
C THR A 109 4.39 6.12 -8.30
N GLN A 110 3.95 5.29 -7.35
CA GLN A 110 3.73 3.87 -7.57
C GLN A 110 2.27 3.50 -7.44
N ILE A 111 1.85 2.58 -8.29
CA ILE A 111 0.52 2.00 -8.32
C ILE A 111 0.58 0.48 -8.19
N ILE A 112 -0.50 -0.12 -7.70
CA ILE A 112 -0.78 -1.55 -7.79
C ILE A 112 -2.09 -1.76 -8.56
N HIS A 113 -2.08 -2.67 -9.52
CA HIS A 113 -3.23 -2.93 -10.39
C HIS A 113 -3.16 -4.32 -11.03
N CYS A 114 -4.31 -4.86 -11.41
CA CYS A 114 -4.38 -6.03 -12.27
C CYS A 114 -4.50 -5.58 -13.73
N THR A 115 -3.61 -6.06 -14.60
CA THR A 115 -3.63 -5.72 -16.02
C THR A 115 -3.15 -6.86 -16.90
N TRP A 116 -3.58 -6.85 -18.15
CA TRP A 116 -3.00 -7.64 -19.23
C TRP A 116 -2.00 -6.78 -20.01
N LYS A 117 -0.82 -7.33 -20.32
CA LYS A 117 0.17 -6.70 -21.23
C LYS A 117 0.52 -7.63 -22.39
N SER A 118 0.61 -8.92 -22.11
CA SER A 118 0.76 -10.01 -23.08
C SER A 118 0.35 -11.35 -22.45
N ASP A 119 0.35 -12.42 -23.25
CA ASP A 119 0.06 -13.78 -22.76
C ASP A 119 1.04 -14.27 -21.69
N SER A 120 2.29 -13.81 -21.74
CA SER A 120 3.34 -14.13 -20.77
C SER A 120 3.46 -13.10 -19.64
N VAL A 121 2.92 -11.90 -19.83
CA VAL A 121 2.97 -10.80 -18.85
C VAL A 121 1.54 -10.31 -18.60
N ASN A 122 0.86 -10.97 -17.66
CA ASN A 122 -0.44 -10.53 -17.16
C ASN A 122 -0.58 -10.85 -15.68
N GLY A 123 -1.51 -10.18 -15.00
CA GLY A 123 -1.75 -10.37 -13.56
C GLY A 123 -1.64 -9.07 -12.79
N VAL A 124 -1.19 -9.14 -11.54
CA VAL A 124 -1.06 -7.97 -10.66
C VAL A 124 0.37 -7.43 -10.65
N PHE A 125 0.53 -6.14 -10.92
CA PHE A 125 1.83 -5.48 -11.00
C PHE A 125 1.91 -4.28 -10.06
N VAL A 126 3.14 -3.99 -9.64
CA VAL A 126 3.50 -2.70 -9.03
C VAL A 126 4.37 -1.95 -10.02
N GLU A 127 3.97 -0.74 -10.40
CA GLU A 127 4.61 0.02 -11.46
C GLU A 127 4.64 1.51 -11.16
N ASN A 128 5.50 2.22 -11.88
CA ASN A 128 5.48 3.67 -11.87
C ASN A 128 4.26 4.18 -12.64
N GLU A 129 3.51 5.07 -12.01
CA GLU A 129 2.29 5.67 -12.57
C GLU A 129 2.57 6.37 -13.91
N ALA A 130 3.69 7.06 -14.05
CA ALA A 130 3.99 7.85 -15.24
C ALA A 130 4.18 6.99 -16.50
N THR A 131 4.55 5.71 -16.32
CA THR A 131 4.76 4.77 -17.43
C THR A 131 3.57 3.83 -17.65
N ALA A 132 2.78 3.56 -16.62
CA ALA A 132 1.75 2.52 -16.65
C ALA A 132 0.32 3.08 -16.72
N CYS A 133 0.08 4.31 -16.27
CA CYS A 133 -1.24 4.92 -16.26
C CYS A 133 -1.61 5.54 -17.63
N PRO A 134 -2.74 5.18 -18.24
CA PRO A 134 -3.14 5.68 -19.54
C PRO A 134 -3.89 7.02 -19.44
N TYR A 135 -3.21 8.08 -19.01
CA TYR A 135 -3.81 9.41 -18.79
C TYR A 135 -4.51 10.01 -20.03
N SER A 136 -4.15 9.58 -21.24
CA SER A 136 -4.83 9.99 -22.48
C SER A 136 -6.30 9.57 -22.55
N MET A 137 -6.74 8.60 -21.74
CA MET A 137 -8.13 8.14 -21.66
C MET A 137 -9.04 9.05 -20.83
N GLY A 138 -8.47 10.05 -20.16
CA GLY A 138 -9.12 10.76 -19.07
C GLY A 138 -9.09 9.95 -17.77
N TRP A 139 -9.17 10.64 -16.63
CA TRP A 139 -9.06 10.03 -15.30
C TRP A 139 -9.88 10.73 -14.23
N TYR A 140 -10.33 9.94 -13.27
CA TYR A 140 -11.06 10.35 -12.08
C TYR A 140 -10.34 9.83 -10.84
N VAL A 141 -10.03 10.71 -9.90
CA VAL A 141 -9.27 10.37 -8.68
C VAL A 141 -10.21 10.39 -7.48
N TYR A 142 -10.33 9.24 -6.82
CA TYR A 142 -11.12 9.05 -5.64
C TYR A 142 -10.22 8.85 -4.42
N ARG A 143 -10.50 9.59 -3.34
CA ARG A 143 -9.79 9.49 -2.06
C ARG A 143 -10.78 9.27 -0.94
N LEU A 144 -10.50 8.29 -0.07
CA LEU A 144 -11.33 8.01 1.10
C LEU A 144 -11.39 9.24 2.01
N ASP A 145 -12.59 9.70 2.34
CA ASP A 145 -12.79 10.80 3.27
C ASP A 145 -12.89 10.30 4.70
N GLN A 146 -11.79 10.39 5.45
CA GLN A 146 -11.75 9.97 6.85
C GLN A 146 -12.66 10.80 7.79
N LYS A 147 -13.29 11.87 7.30
CA LYS A 147 -14.22 12.70 8.08
C LYS A 147 -15.68 12.21 8.10
N ASN A 148 -16.09 11.29 7.22
CA ASN A 148 -17.43 10.68 7.29
C ASN A 148 -17.42 9.42 8.16
N SER A 149 -17.14 9.62 9.45
CA SER A 149 -17.34 8.63 10.50
C SER A 149 -18.67 8.89 11.20
N SER A 150 -19.78 8.38 10.67
CA SER A 150 -21.01 8.28 11.45
C SER A 150 -21.06 6.92 12.18
N SER A 151 -20.76 7.01 13.47
CA SER A 151 -21.18 6.17 14.61
C SER A 151 -21.07 4.65 14.49
N HIS A 152 -20.10 4.06 15.19
CA HIS A 152 -20.30 2.91 16.09
C HIS A 152 -19.30 3.03 17.27
N PRO A 153 -19.61 2.48 18.46
CA PRO A 153 -19.14 3.01 19.75
C PRO A 153 -17.64 2.86 19.99
N LYS A 154 -17.03 3.92 20.53
CA LYS A 154 -15.66 3.95 21.05
C LYS A 154 -15.59 3.15 22.36
N ILE A 155 -14.70 2.16 22.43
CA ILE A 155 -14.10 1.76 23.70
C ILE A 155 -12.75 2.48 23.81
N SER A 156 -12.66 3.37 24.77
CA SER A 156 -11.45 4.07 25.19
C SER A 156 -10.71 3.26 26.24
N VAL A 157 -9.38 3.10 26.11
CA VAL A 157 -8.49 2.92 27.26
C VAL A 157 -7.25 3.80 27.09
N GLN A 158 -6.88 4.45 28.20
CA GLN A 158 -5.86 5.47 28.36
C GLN A 158 -4.43 4.91 28.52
N VAL A 159 -3.48 5.85 28.50
CA VAL A 159 -2.01 5.79 28.33
C VAL A 159 -1.23 5.34 29.59
N SER A 160 -0.12 4.60 29.39
CA SER A 160 1.08 4.60 30.25
C SER A 160 2.38 4.28 29.47
N LYS A 161 3.52 4.95 29.79
CA LYS A 161 4.92 4.70 29.33
C LYS A 161 5.43 3.29 29.73
N PRO A 162 6.54 2.67 29.23
CA PRO A 162 7.57 2.98 28.20
C PRO A 162 7.81 1.79 27.19
N ALA A 163 8.89 1.81 26.38
CA ALA A 163 9.35 0.76 25.44
C ALA A 163 8.70 -0.65 25.53
N ALA A 164 7.64 -0.93 24.75
CA ALA A 164 7.08 -2.29 24.61
C ALA A 164 6.15 -2.53 23.39
N ASP A 165 6.05 -1.62 22.42
CA ASP A 165 5.14 -1.82 21.26
C ASP A 165 5.80 -2.50 20.05
N ILE A 166 7.05 -2.91 20.19
CA ILE A 166 7.74 -3.64 19.13
C ILE A 166 8.22 -4.97 19.69
N GLN A 167 7.74 -6.05 19.10
CA GLN A 167 8.27 -7.38 19.36
C GLN A 167 9.60 -7.51 18.63
N TRP A 168 10.70 -7.50 19.38
CA TRP A 168 12.04 -7.68 18.83
C TRP A 168 12.31 -9.16 18.56
N ILE A 169 12.71 -9.47 17.33
CA ILE A 169 13.20 -10.76 16.91
C ILE A 169 14.73 -10.66 16.90
N SER A 170 15.40 -11.50 17.69
CA SER A 170 16.85 -11.50 17.79
C SER A 170 17.46 -11.98 16.48
N GLU A 171 18.37 -11.19 15.92
CA GLU A 171 19.09 -11.49 14.68
C GLU A 171 20.35 -10.64 14.63
N LYS A 172 21.52 -11.27 14.58
CA LYS A 172 22.79 -10.57 14.46
C LYS A 172 23.26 -10.66 13.02
N TRP A 173 23.21 -9.55 12.31
CA TRP A 173 23.59 -9.48 10.91
C TRP A 173 24.07 -8.07 10.54
N HIS A 174 24.45 -7.87 9.28
CA HIS A 174 24.83 -6.56 8.77
C HIS A 174 23.84 -6.05 7.74
N PHE A 175 23.64 -4.74 7.73
CA PHE A 175 22.78 -4.04 6.78
C PHE A 175 23.57 -2.92 6.10
N VAL A 176 23.53 -2.90 4.77
CA VAL A 176 24.17 -1.87 3.95
C VAL A 176 23.10 -1.01 3.31
N THR A 177 23.10 0.28 3.63
CA THR A 177 22.09 1.22 3.12
C THR A 177 22.21 1.44 1.61
N ASN A 178 21.11 1.42 0.87
CA ASN A 178 21.06 1.80 -0.56
C ASN A 178 20.55 3.23 -0.75
N ILE A 179 19.92 3.81 0.27
CA ILE A 179 19.47 5.21 0.34
C ILE A 179 19.93 5.84 1.66
N PRO A 180 19.93 7.19 1.79
CA PRO A 180 20.15 7.82 3.09
C PRO A 180 19.03 7.48 4.09
N ILE A 181 19.39 7.05 5.30
CA ILE A 181 18.44 6.63 6.35
C ILE A 181 18.82 7.30 7.68
N TYR A 182 17.84 7.86 8.38
CA TYR A 182 18.06 8.39 9.73
C TYR A 182 18.18 7.27 10.76
N LEU A 183 19.26 7.31 11.54
CA LEU A 183 19.38 6.59 12.80
C LEU A 183 18.68 7.41 13.90
N ARG A 184 17.89 6.76 14.74
CA ARG A 184 16.98 7.41 15.69
C ARG A 184 17.10 6.86 17.11
N THR A 185 16.61 7.62 18.08
CA THR A 185 16.62 7.26 19.50
C THR A 185 15.49 6.29 19.89
N ALA A 186 14.46 6.13 19.03
CA ALA A 186 13.41 5.12 19.18
C ALA A 186 12.92 4.59 17.82
N PRO A 187 12.29 3.40 17.75
CA PRO A 187 11.78 2.80 16.50
C PRO A 187 10.46 3.46 16.06
N THR A 188 10.51 4.76 15.79
CA THR A 188 9.40 5.57 15.33
C THR A 188 9.93 6.82 14.63
N VAL A 189 9.27 7.27 13.55
CA VAL A 189 9.77 8.38 12.71
C VAL A 189 9.64 9.76 13.37
N GLN A 190 8.92 9.85 14.49
CA GLN A 190 8.75 11.04 15.30
C GLN A 190 9.85 11.24 16.34
N SER A 191 10.68 10.23 16.60
CA SER A 191 11.75 10.31 17.58
C SER A 191 12.96 11.11 17.08
N ASP A 192 13.78 11.56 18.04
CA ASP A 192 14.98 12.32 17.77
C ASP A 192 15.96 11.55 16.89
N LYS A 193 16.69 12.30 16.07
CA LYS A 193 17.68 11.77 15.13
C LYS A 193 19.04 11.75 15.81
N ILE A 194 19.72 10.60 15.75
CA ILE A 194 21.11 10.45 16.19
C ILE A 194 22.05 10.88 15.07
N ALA A 195 21.82 10.37 13.86
CA ALA A 195 22.65 10.64 12.68
C ALA A 195 21.86 10.38 11.39
N LEU A 196 22.32 10.95 10.28
CA LEU A 196 21.91 10.53 8.93
C LEU A 196 22.99 9.60 8.38
N LEU A 197 22.62 8.35 8.11
CA LEU A 197 23.49 7.36 7.48
C LEU A 197 23.36 7.55 5.97
N GLY A 198 24.46 7.85 5.27
CA GLY A 198 24.46 7.97 3.82
C GLY A 198 24.42 6.62 3.13
N THR A 199 24.08 6.58 1.83
CA THR A 199 24.15 5.36 1.02
C THR A 199 25.53 4.68 1.12
N GLY A 200 25.54 3.35 1.22
CA GLY A 200 26.73 2.53 1.41
C GLY A 200 27.19 2.42 2.87
N SER A 201 26.51 3.06 3.82
CA SER A 201 26.80 2.86 5.25
C SER A 201 26.59 1.40 5.64
N TYR A 202 27.53 0.86 6.42
CA TYR A 202 27.52 -0.50 6.95
C TYR A 202 27.09 -0.51 8.42
N ILE A 203 26.00 -1.22 8.74
CA ILE A 203 25.37 -1.21 10.06
C ILE A 203 25.32 -2.63 10.62
N GLN A 204 25.97 -2.84 11.76
CA GLN A 204 25.74 -4.02 12.60
C GLN A 204 24.44 -3.84 13.39
N TYR A 205 23.56 -4.84 13.36
CA TYR A 205 22.34 -4.86 14.18
C TYR A 205 22.22 -6.20 14.92
N ASP A 206 21.47 -6.20 16.04
CA ASP A 206 21.31 -7.38 16.90
C ASP A 206 19.86 -7.87 17.03
N ALA A 207 18.90 -7.09 16.51
CA ALA A 207 17.50 -7.46 16.41
C ALA A 207 16.78 -6.66 15.32
N TYR A 208 15.68 -7.19 14.82
CA TYR A 208 14.71 -6.46 14.02
C TYR A 208 13.30 -6.56 14.59
N GLY A 209 12.42 -5.66 14.18
CA GLY A 209 11.01 -5.68 14.56
C GLY A 209 10.16 -4.82 13.64
N TYR A 210 8.85 -5.02 13.71
CA TYR A 210 7.88 -4.37 12.83
C TYR A 210 7.09 -3.35 13.64
N LYS A 211 7.08 -2.09 13.19
CA LYS A 211 6.31 -1.04 13.85
C LYS A 211 6.08 0.15 12.93
N ASP A 212 4.89 0.74 13.04
CA ASP A 212 4.51 1.97 12.32
C ASP A 212 4.73 1.87 10.80
N GLY A 213 4.55 0.67 10.22
CA GLY A 213 4.75 0.43 8.79
C GLY A 213 6.21 0.25 8.35
N TYR A 214 7.15 0.11 9.28
CA TYR A 214 8.56 -0.10 8.97
C TYR A 214 9.13 -1.34 9.66
N VAL A 215 10.10 -1.96 8.98
CA VAL A 215 11.00 -2.91 9.62
C VAL A 215 12.16 -2.14 10.24
N TRP A 216 12.15 -2.07 11.56
CA TRP A 216 13.19 -1.43 12.34
C TRP A 216 14.32 -2.41 12.62
N LEU A 217 15.55 -1.98 12.40
CA LEU A 217 16.75 -2.65 12.89
C LEU A 217 17.22 -1.95 14.16
N ARG A 218 17.71 -2.73 15.13
CA ARG A 218 18.28 -2.24 16.37
C ARG A 218 19.81 -2.36 16.33
N GLN A 219 20.49 -1.22 16.36
CA GLN A 219 21.94 -1.11 16.37
C GLN A 219 22.46 -0.91 17.80
N PRO A 220 23.22 -1.87 18.37
CA PRO A 220 23.93 -1.67 19.63
C PRO A 220 25.00 -0.58 19.52
N ARG A 221 25.21 0.19 20.59
CA ARG A 221 26.23 1.24 20.67
C ARG A 221 27.18 1.00 21.84
N ALA A 222 28.39 1.55 21.76
CA ALA A 222 29.46 1.34 22.74
C ALA A 222 29.13 1.86 24.16
N ASP A 223 28.22 2.83 24.27
CA ASP A 223 27.74 3.39 25.54
C ASP A 223 26.63 2.55 26.21
N GLY A 224 26.31 1.38 25.64
CA GLY A 224 25.23 0.51 26.11
C GLY A 224 23.83 0.95 25.68
N THR A 225 23.70 2.01 24.87
CA THR A 225 22.43 2.43 24.26
C THR A 225 22.18 1.76 22.92
N TYR A 226 21.02 2.02 22.33
CA TYR A 226 20.64 1.54 21.00
C TYR A 226 20.32 2.71 20.05
N GLY A 227 20.66 2.53 18.78
CA GLY A 227 20.10 3.29 17.66
C GLY A 227 19.09 2.45 16.88
N TYR A 228 18.10 3.10 16.29
CA TYR A 228 17.06 2.43 15.50
C TYR A 228 16.98 3.01 14.11
N LEU A 229 16.93 2.16 13.09
CA LEU A 229 16.79 2.59 11.69
C LEU A 229 15.71 1.76 10.99
N ALA A 230 14.89 2.42 10.18
CA ALA A 230 13.97 1.73 9.29
C ALA A 230 14.76 1.21 8.09
N SER A 231 14.70 -0.09 7.84
CA SER A 231 15.43 -0.76 6.75
C SER A 231 14.56 -1.02 5.53
N GLY A 232 13.32 -0.55 5.57
CA GLY A 232 12.28 -0.84 4.61
C GLY A 232 10.91 -0.74 5.26
N GLU A 233 9.90 -0.73 4.41
CA GLU A 233 8.50 -0.73 4.82
C GLU A 233 8.04 -2.16 5.10
N CYS A 234 6.99 -2.26 5.90
CA CYS A 234 6.32 -3.51 6.18
C CYS A 234 4.82 -3.33 6.35
N VAL A 235 4.10 -4.43 6.18
CA VAL A 235 2.74 -4.54 6.66
C VAL A 235 2.61 -5.78 7.53
N GLY A 236 2.08 -5.59 8.74
CA GLY A 236 2.19 -6.59 9.80
C GLY A 236 3.65 -7.00 10.02
N HIS A 237 3.94 -8.29 9.99
CA HIS A 237 5.29 -8.85 10.12
C HIS A 237 5.95 -9.19 8.79
N ARG A 238 5.50 -8.56 7.68
CA ARG A 238 6.05 -8.81 6.35
C ARG A 238 6.68 -7.55 5.79
N ARG A 239 7.98 -7.62 5.52
CA ARG A 239 8.71 -6.59 4.78
C ARG A 239 8.20 -6.48 3.34
N THR A 240 7.92 -5.26 2.91
CA THR A 240 7.41 -4.93 1.56
C THR A 240 8.42 -4.13 0.75
N SER A 241 9.40 -3.49 1.38
CA SER A 241 10.52 -2.85 0.69
C SER A 241 11.85 -3.04 1.40
N TYR A 242 12.92 -2.84 0.64
CA TYR A 242 14.30 -2.93 1.10
C TYR A 242 14.98 -1.62 0.78
N TRP A 243 15.44 -0.92 1.81
CA TRP A 243 16.17 0.34 1.69
C TRP A 243 17.69 0.12 1.77
N GLY A 244 18.11 -1.13 1.61
CA GLY A 244 19.47 -1.62 1.70
C GLY A 244 19.54 -3.13 1.50
N ASN A 245 20.74 -3.68 1.58
CA ASN A 245 21.02 -5.11 1.46
C ASN A 245 21.46 -5.69 2.82
N PHE A 246 21.28 -7.00 3.00
CA PHE A 246 21.68 -7.73 4.20
C PHE A 246 22.87 -8.63 3.86
N ASP A 247 24.01 -8.40 4.50
CA ASP A 247 25.31 -9.05 4.21
C ASP A 247 25.91 -9.79 5.42
#